data_AF-A0A432JEP2-F1
#
_entry.id   AF-A0A432JEP2-F1
#
_cell.length_a   1.000
_cell.length_b   1.000
_cell.length_c   1.000
_cell.angle_alpha   90.00
_cell.angle_beta   90.00
_cell.angle_gamma   90.00
#
_symmetry.space_group_name_H-M   'P 1'
#
loop_
_entity.id
_entity.type
_entity.pdbx_description
1 polymer ?
#
loop_
_entity_poly.entity_id
_entity_poly.type
_entity_poly.pdbx_seq_one_letter_code
_entity_poly.pdbx_strand_id
1 'polypeptide(L)' 'DSNPNGSANNIAGIINEAGNVLGMMPHPERSCEAILGSTDGNLIFQSIIESQRQG' A
#
# COMPACT_ATOMS: atom_id res chain seq x y z
N ASP A 1 -12.47 3.55 15.07
CA ASP A 1 -13.04 3.80 13.74
C ASP A 1 -12.13 3.22 12.68
N SER A 2 -12.66 2.46 11.72
CA SER A 2 -11.87 1.80 10.67
C SER A 2 -11.65 2.67 9.42
N ASN A 3 -12.31 3.84 9.36
CA ASN A 3 -12.24 4.77 8.24
C ASN A 3 -11.94 6.20 8.77
N PRO A 4 -10.66 6.58 8.91
CA PRO A 4 -10.26 7.82 9.58
C PRO A 4 -10.55 9.09 8.77
N ASN A 5 -10.87 8.98 7.49
CA ASN A 5 -11.09 10.12 6.59
C ASN A 5 -12.51 10.17 5.98
N GLY A 6 -13.38 9.22 6.34
CA GLY A 6 -14.75 9.16 5.83
C GLY A 6 -14.86 8.82 4.34
N SER A 7 -13.84 8.22 3.73
CA SER A 7 -13.87 7.80 2.33
C SER A 7 -15.07 6.89 2.05
N ALA A 8 -15.77 7.11 0.94
CA ALA A 8 -16.85 6.21 0.50
C ALA A 8 -16.34 4.77 0.38
N ASN A 9 -17.15 3.80 0.84
CA ASN A 9 -16.82 2.38 0.85
C ASN A 9 -15.49 2.02 1.55
N ASN A 10 -14.99 2.89 2.44
CA ASN A 10 -13.69 2.74 3.11
C ASN A 10 -12.51 2.63 2.11
N ILE A 11 -12.60 3.24 0.93
CA ILE A 11 -11.55 3.18 -0.09
C ILE A 11 -10.32 3.97 0.40
N ALA A 12 -9.20 3.25 0.53
CA ALA A 12 -7.91 3.79 0.94
C ALA A 12 -6.85 3.77 -0.18
N GLY A 13 -7.15 3.16 -1.33
CA GLY A 13 -6.31 3.16 -2.52
C GLY A 13 -7.04 2.67 -3.77
N ILE A 14 -6.49 3.03 -4.94
CA ILE A 14 -7.01 2.72 -6.27
C ILE A 14 -5.85 2.41 -7.23
N ILE A 15 -6.12 1.64 -8.27
CA ILE A 15 -5.18 1.38 -9.36
C ILE A 15 -5.74 1.90 -10.69
N ASN A 16 -4.87 2.18 -11.66
CA ASN A 16 -5.31 2.44 -13.03
C ASN A 16 -5.76 1.15 -13.73
N GLU A 17 -6.43 1.28 -14.87
CA GLU A 17 -6.93 0.13 -15.65
C GLU A 17 -5.83 -0.84 -16.08
N ALA A 18 -4.64 -0.32 -16.39
CA ALA A 18 -3.48 -1.14 -16.77
C ALA A 18 -2.82 -1.86 -15.57
N GLY A 19 -3.24 -1.57 -14.33
CA GLY A 19 -2.73 -2.20 -13.11
C GLY A 19 -1.28 -1.85 -12.75
N ASN A 20 -0.67 -0.87 -13.40
CA ASN A 20 0.75 -0.50 -13.21
C ASN A 20 0.96 0.81 -12.45
N VAL A 21 -0.11 1.48 -12.04
CA VAL A 21 -0.08 2.68 -11.18
C VAL A 21 -1.03 2.48 -10.01
N LEU A 22 -0.51 2.63 -8.79
CA LEU A 22 -1.24 2.57 -7.52
C LEU A 22 -1.21 3.95 -6.85
N GLY A 23 -2.38 4.47 -6.47
CA GLY A 23 -2.52 5.60 -5.57
C GLY A 23 -3.15 5.16 -4.25
N MET A 24 -2.56 5.53 -3.11
CA MET A 24 -3.08 5.17 -1.80
C MET A 24 -2.86 6.26 -0.76
N MET A 25 -3.74 6.32 0.24
CA MET A 25 -3.65 7.25 1.38
C MET A 25 -2.77 6.73 2.54
N PRO A 26 -2.82 5.44 2.91
CA PRO A 26 -1.90 4.91 3.91
C PRO A 26 -0.45 5.09 3.47
N HIS A 27 0.45 5.23 4.44
CA HIS A 27 1.87 5.48 4.24
C HIS A 27 2.67 4.19 4.53
N PRO A 28 2.72 3.22 3.59
CA PRO A 28 3.40 1.93 3.82
C PRO A 28 4.89 2.11 4.13
N GLU A 29 5.52 3.17 3.63
CA GLU A 29 6.92 3.49 3.90
C GLU A 29 7.20 3.75 5.38
N ARG A 30 6.21 4.19 6.16
CA ARG A 30 6.33 4.40 7.61
C ARG A 30 6.11 3.14 8.44
N SER A 31 5.69 2.04 7.79
CA SER A 31 5.38 0.77 8.43
C SER A 31 6.33 -0.35 7.97
N CYS A 32 7.58 -0.01 7.63
CA CYS A 32 8.58 -0.97 7.15
C CYS A 32 9.54 -1.46 8.26
N GLU A 33 9.60 -0.76 9.40
CA GLU A 33 10.57 -1.03 10.45
C GLU A 33 9.89 -1.32 11.77
N ALA A 34 10.28 -2.42 12.44
CA ALA A 34 9.70 -2.81 13.73
C ALA A 34 9.80 -1.71 14.79
N ILE A 35 10.86 -0.88 14.76
CA ILE A 35 11.04 0.24 15.69
C ILE A 35 9.98 1.36 15.48
N LEU A 36 9.39 1.45 14.29
CA LEU A 36 8.31 2.38 13.96
C LEU A 36 6.90 1.77 14.21
N GLY A 37 6.84 0.53 14.69
CA GLY A 37 5.61 -0.11 15.18
C GLY A 37 4.99 -1.16 14.25
N SER A 38 5.50 -1.35 13.04
CA SER A 38 5.08 -2.44 12.14
C SER A 38 6.13 -2.67 11.04
N THR A 39 6.10 -3.85 10.43
CA THR A 39 6.88 -4.22 9.24
C THR A 39 6.00 -4.53 8.03
N ASP A 40 4.68 -4.36 8.13
CA ASP A 40 3.72 -4.78 7.10
C ASP A 40 3.85 -3.96 5.81
N GLY A 41 4.34 -2.72 5.90
CA GLY A 41 4.63 -1.86 4.76
C GLY A 41 5.59 -2.50 3.75
N ASN A 42 6.47 -3.39 4.22
CA ASN A 42 7.41 -4.12 3.35
C ASN A 42 6.68 -4.96 2.29
N LEU A 43 5.48 -5.48 2.59
CA LEU A 43 4.73 -6.33 1.66
C LEU A 43 4.42 -5.62 0.34
N ILE A 44 4.13 -4.31 0.39
CA ILE A 44 3.89 -3.50 -0.81
C ILE A 44 5.16 -3.44 -1.66
N PHE A 45 6.30 -3.10 -1.08
CA PHE A 45 7.56 -2.98 -1.82
C PHE A 45 8.07 -4.34 -2.34
N GLN A 46 7.90 -5.42 -1.58
CA GLN A 46 8.23 -6.77 -2.03
C GLN A 46 7.37 -7.18 -3.23
N SER A 47 6.07 -6.85 -3.23
CA SER A 47 5.19 -7.15 -4.38
C SER A 47 5.64 -6.43 -5.66
N ILE A 48 6.16 -5.21 -5.55
CA ILE A 48 6.71 -4.46 -6.69
C ILE A 48 7.95 -5.16 -7.24
N ILE A 49 8.88 -5.56 -6.37
CA ILE A 49 10.09 -6.29 -6.76
C ILE A 49 9.73 -7.62 -7.45
N GLU A 50 8.80 -8.38 -6.88
CA GLU A 50 8.35 -9.64 -7.47
C GLU A 50 7.65 -9.44 -8.82
N SER A 51 6.83 -8.40 -8.96
CA SER A 51 6.19 -8.08 -10.24
C SER A 51 7.22 -7.76 -11.34
N GLN A 52 8.35 -7.13 -11.00
CA GLN A 52 9.43 -6.86 -11.96
C GLN A 52 10.23 -8.11 -12.33
N ARG A 53 10.27 -9.13 -11.47
CA ARG A 53 10.96 -10.40 -11.75
C ARG A 53 10.17 -11.33 -12.68
N GLN A 54 8.85 -11.14 -12.75
CA GLN A 54 7.93 -11.99 -13.51
C GLN A 54 7.61 -11.46 -14.92
N GLY A 55 7.99 -10.21 -15.22
CA GLY A 55 7.92 -9.61 -16.56
C GLY A 55 9.19 -9.87 -17.36
#